data_AF-A0A9E7H3R2-F1
#
_entry.id   AF-A0A9E7H3R2-F1
#
_cell.length_a   1.000
_cell.length_b   1.000
_cell.length_c   1.000
_cell.angle_alpha   90.00
_cell.angle_beta   90.00
_cell.angle_gamma   90.00
#
_symmetry.space_group_name_H-M   'P 1'
#
loop_
_entity.id
_entity.type
_entity.pdbx_description
1 polymer ?
#
loop_
_entity_poly.entity_id
_entity_poly.type
_entity_poly.pdbx_seq_one_letter_code
_entity_poly.pdbx_strand_id
1 'polypeptide(L)'
;MHREMELLYQEANLAGISVVEDEIRWLSETRSRLRGEAMKAVERAMDESNQNDIWCGLQVFYNLGEFRSSVDTLVSKYKGVGVYSVGAALDMKAISTSSGGFGPGGVQTSGTPQVGGGKRAAEACMDELHKVVPAVWHLQTVLSKKRVPFKQVLFLHEVWQVSTGPEARQLTGHATAA
;
A
#
# COMPACT_ATOMS: atom_id res chain seq x y z
N MET A 1 2.26 -3.34 -22.81
CA MET A 1 2.03 -4.70 -23.32
C MET A 1 0.66 -5.26 -22.93
N HIS A 2 0.37 -5.71 -21.69
CA HIS A 2 -0.95 -6.31 -21.39
C HIS A 2 -2.13 -5.36 -21.68
N ARG A 3 -2.06 -4.11 -21.20
CA ARG A 3 -3.06 -3.08 -21.50
C ARG A 3 -3.23 -2.84 -23.01
N GLU A 4 -2.16 -2.89 -23.79
CA GLU A 4 -2.20 -2.68 -25.24
C GLU A 4 -2.87 -3.88 -25.94
N MET A 5 -2.65 -5.10 -25.46
CA MET A 5 -3.31 -6.30 -25.98
C MET A 5 -4.83 -6.23 -25.74
N GLU A 6 -5.27 -5.77 -24.56
CA GLU A 6 -6.70 -5.57 -24.29
C GLU A 6 -7.33 -4.50 -25.19
N LEU A 7 -6.63 -3.38 -25.42
CA LEU A 7 -7.09 -2.33 -26.34
C LEU A 7 -7.25 -2.86 -27.76
N LEU A 8 -6.26 -3.60 -28.27
CA LEU A 8 -6.33 -4.20 -29.62
C LEU A 8 -7.47 -5.20 -29.76
N TYR A 9 -7.74 -6.01 -28.73
CA TYR A 9 -8.88 -6.94 -28.72
C TYR A 9 -10.22 -6.21 -28.89
N GLN A 10 -10.39 -5.09 -28.18
CA GLN A 10 -11.60 -4.27 -28.23
C GLN A 10 -11.73 -3.52 -29.56
N GLU A 11 -10.65 -2.87 -30.02
CA GLU A 11 -10.64 -2.05 -31.24
C GLU A 11 -10.81 -2.88 -32.51
N ALA A 12 -10.25 -4.09 -32.55
CA ALA A 12 -10.35 -4.98 -33.71
C ALA A 12 -11.61 -5.88 -33.70
N ASN A 13 -12.50 -5.72 -32.71
CA ASN A 13 -13.74 -6.49 -32.54
C ASN A 13 -13.54 -8.01 -32.70
N LEU A 14 -12.52 -8.55 -32.02
CA LEU A 14 -12.13 -9.96 -32.13
C LEU A 14 -12.99 -10.90 -31.25
N ALA A 15 -14.09 -10.40 -30.71
CA ALA A 15 -15.02 -11.17 -29.91
C ALA A 15 -15.76 -12.24 -30.76
N GLY A 16 -16.05 -13.40 -30.17
CA GLY A 16 -16.71 -14.52 -30.85
C GLY A 16 -15.77 -15.47 -31.61
N ILE A 17 -14.47 -15.17 -31.67
CA ILE A 17 -13.47 -16.09 -32.21
C ILE A 17 -13.00 -17.00 -31.09
N SER A 18 -13.40 -18.28 -31.11
CA SER A 18 -13.10 -19.26 -30.04
C SER A 18 -11.63 -19.30 -29.61
N VAL A 19 -10.69 -19.28 -30.57
CA VAL A 19 -9.24 -19.29 -30.27
C VAL A 19 -8.81 -18.02 -29.52
N VAL A 20 -9.39 -16.87 -29.86
CA VAL A 20 -9.11 -15.60 -29.19
C VAL A 20 -9.71 -15.59 -27.78
N GLU A 21 -10.92 -16.12 -27.60
CA GLU A 21 -11.56 -16.22 -26.29
C GLU A 21 -10.77 -17.09 -25.31
N ASP A 22 -10.22 -18.21 -25.80
CA ASP A 22 -9.33 -19.08 -25.02
C ASP A 22 -8.05 -18.34 -24.58
N GLU A 23 -7.44 -17.59 -25.49
CA GLU A 23 -6.25 -16.79 -25.21
C GLU A 23 -6.54 -15.67 -24.21
N ILE A 24 -7.69 -14.99 -24.33
CA ILE A 24 -8.10 -13.94 -23.37
C ILE A 24 -8.32 -14.50 -21.98
N ARG A 25 -8.92 -15.71 -21.87
CA ARG A 25 -9.05 -16.41 -20.60
C ARG A 25 -7.69 -16.71 -19.97
N TRP A 26 -6.78 -17.32 -20.74
CA TRP A 26 -5.42 -17.60 -20.29
C TRP A 26 -4.66 -16.33 -19.88
N LEU A 27 -4.84 -15.24 -20.64
CA LEU A 27 -4.23 -13.94 -20.36
C LEU A 27 -4.76 -13.36 -19.04
N SER A 28 -6.05 -13.50 -18.75
CA SER A 28 -6.65 -13.06 -17.48
C SER A 28 -6.10 -13.83 -16.28
N GLU A 29 -5.95 -15.15 -16.40
CA GLU A 29 -5.34 -16.00 -15.36
C GLU A 29 -3.88 -15.61 -15.13
N THR A 30 -3.13 -15.42 -16.20
CA THR A 30 -1.72 -15.00 -16.16
C THR A 30 -1.58 -13.62 -15.53
N ARG A 31 -2.44 -12.66 -15.88
CA ARG A 31 -2.50 -11.35 -15.22
C ARG A 31 -2.70 -11.51 -13.71
N SER A 32 -3.64 -12.35 -13.28
CA SER A 32 -3.93 -12.54 -11.85
C SER A 32 -2.73 -13.11 -11.09
N ARG A 33 -2.01 -14.08 -11.70
CA ARG A 33 -0.77 -14.63 -11.12
C ARG A 33 0.32 -13.57 -11.04
N LEU A 34 0.55 -12.85 -12.13
CA LEU A 34 1.56 -11.81 -12.22
C LEU A 34 1.30 -10.69 -11.21
N ARG A 35 0.03 -10.30 -11.01
CA ARG A 35 -0.37 -9.33 -9.98
C ARG A 35 0.07 -9.78 -8.57
N GLY A 36 -0.20 -11.05 -8.23
CA GLY A 36 0.16 -11.61 -6.93
C GLY A 36 1.69 -11.69 -6.72
N GLU A 37 2.42 -12.14 -7.73
CA GLU A 37 3.89 -12.22 -7.67
C GLU A 37 4.54 -10.84 -7.60
N ALA A 38 4.07 -9.89 -8.41
CA ALA A 38 4.55 -8.52 -8.40
C ALA A 38 4.30 -7.83 -7.06
N MET A 39 3.11 -8.02 -6.45
CA MET A 39 2.83 -7.44 -5.13
C MET A 39 3.79 -7.98 -4.07
N LYS A 40 3.94 -9.31 -4.00
CA LYS A 40 4.90 -9.96 -3.08
C LYS A 40 6.32 -9.46 -3.30
N ALA A 41 6.73 -9.26 -4.55
CA ALA A 41 8.05 -8.76 -4.88
C ALA A 41 8.26 -7.31 -4.44
N VAL A 42 7.27 -6.43 -4.66
CA VAL A 42 7.35 -5.04 -4.20
C VAL A 42 7.37 -4.98 -2.67
N GLU A 43 6.53 -5.73 -1.99
CA GLU A 43 6.49 -5.73 -0.52
C GLU A 43 7.82 -6.19 0.09
N ARG A 44 8.38 -7.30 -0.42
CA ARG A 44 9.70 -7.76 0.01
C ARG A 44 10.79 -6.72 -0.26
N ALA A 45 10.78 -6.11 -1.45
CA ALA A 45 11.76 -5.10 -1.80
C ALA A 45 11.63 -3.83 -0.95
N MET A 46 10.43 -3.52 -0.45
CA MET A 46 10.20 -2.44 0.51
C MET A 46 10.82 -2.78 1.88
N ASP A 47 10.65 -4.01 2.36
CA ASP A 47 11.25 -4.48 3.60
C ASP A 47 12.79 -4.53 3.52
N GLU A 48 13.33 -4.93 2.36
CA GLU A 48 14.77 -4.99 2.08
C GLU A 48 15.37 -3.63 1.68
N SER A 49 14.55 -2.58 1.57
CA SER A 49 14.97 -1.23 1.14
C SER A 49 15.62 -1.18 -0.26
N ASN A 50 15.24 -2.10 -1.15
CA ASN A 50 15.78 -2.20 -2.51
C ASN A 50 14.93 -1.40 -3.51
N GLN A 51 15.34 -0.15 -3.77
CA GLN A 51 14.65 0.75 -4.70
C GLN A 51 14.58 0.24 -6.14
N ASN A 52 15.55 -0.57 -6.58
CA ASN A 52 15.53 -1.10 -7.94
C ASN A 52 14.40 -2.12 -8.11
N ASP A 53 14.24 -3.01 -7.13
CA ASP A 53 13.22 -4.06 -7.18
C ASP A 53 11.82 -3.51 -6.93
N ILE A 54 11.69 -2.49 -6.08
CA ILE A 54 10.45 -1.70 -5.96
C ILE A 54 10.06 -1.13 -7.33
N TRP A 55 11.01 -0.50 -8.04
CA TRP A 55 10.77 0.05 -9.37
C TRP A 55 10.36 -1.03 -10.39
N CYS A 56 11.09 -2.15 -10.44
CA CYS A 56 10.77 -3.27 -11.34
C CYS A 56 9.36 -3.81 -11.10
N GLY A 57 8.99 -4.07 -9.83
CA GLY A 57 7.67 -4.58 -9.50
C GLY A 57 6.55 -3.57 -9.81
N LEU A 58 6.77 -2.29 -9.55
CA LEU A 58 5.84 -1.22 -9.92
C LEU A 58 5.64 -1.09 -11.43
N GLN A 59 6.69 -1.31 -12.23
CA GLN A 59 6.61 -1.30 -13.68
C GLN A 59 5.70 -2.42 -14.21
N VAL A 60 5.64 -3.56 -13.53
CA VAL A 60 4.69 -4.64 -13.88
C VAL A 60 3.25 -4.13 -13.74
N PHE A 61 2.90 -3.50 -12.63
CA PHE A 61 1.56 -2.93 -12.45
C PHE A 61 1.22 -1.84 -13.47
N TYR A 62 2.21 -1.04 -13.86
CA TYR A 62 2.05 -0.09 -14.96
C TYR A 62 1.71 -0.79 -16.28
N ASN A 63 2.42 -1.86 -16.62
CA ASN A 63 2.15 -2.64 -17.83
C ASN A 63 0.79 -3.35 -17.81
N LEU A 64 0.31 -3.70 -16.62
CA LEU A 64 -1.03 -4.26 -16.39
C LEU A 64 -2.15 -3.21 -16.38
N GLY A 65 -1.83 -1.90 -16.36
CA GLY A 65 -2.82 -0.83 -16.23
C GLY A 65 -3.34 -0.61 -14.82
N GLU A 66 -2.74 -1.25 -13.81
CA GLU A 66 -3.20 -1.25 -12.41
C GLU A 66 -2.28 -0.42 -11.48
N PHE A 67 -1.33 0.33 -12.04
CA PHE A 67 -0.29 1.04 -11.29
C PHE A 67 -0.81 1.89 -10.11
N ARG A 68 -1.79 2.76 -10.36
CA ARG A 68 -2.33 3.64 -9.31
C ARG A 68 -2.97 2.83 -8.18
N SER A 69 -3.82 1.87 -8.52
CA SER A 69 -4.48 1.01 -7.53
C SER A 69 -3.47 0.26 -6.65
N SER A 70 -2.36 -0.19 -7.24
CA SER A 70 -1.30 -0.87 -6.51
C SER A 70 -0.53 0.07 -5.58
N VAL A 71 -0.22 1.29 -6.03
CA VAL A 71 0.40 2.31 -5.16
C VAL A 71 -0.53 2.70 -4.02
N ASP A 72 -1.82 2.92 -4.30
CA ASP A 72 -2.83 3.24 -3.28
C ASP A 72 -2.95 2.11 -2.25
N THR A 73 -2.87 0.86 -2.68
CA THR A 73 -2.87 -0.32 -1.80
C THR A 73 -1.66 -0.33 -0.87
N LEU A 74 -0.46 -0.07 -1.40
CA LEU A 74 0.78 0.00 -0.60
C LEU A 74 0.71 1.15 0.41
N VAL A 75 0.33 2.35 -0.01
CA VAL A 75 0.19 3.51 0.87
C VAL A 75 -0.84 3.23 1.97
N SER A 76 -1.98 2.62 1.62
CA SER A 76 -3.02 2.25 2.57
C SER A 76 -2.55 1.22 3.59
N LYS A 77 -1.77 0.22 3.16
CA LYS A 77 -1.15 -0.77 4.04
C LYS A 77 -0.26 -0.10 5.09
N TYR A 78 0.73 0.70 4.66
CA TYR A 78 1.68 1.34 5.56
C TYR A 78 1.03 2.38 6.47
N LYS A 79 0.05 3.13 5.95
CA LYS A 79 -0.81 4.01 6.77
C LYS A 79 -1.56 3.21 7.84
N GLY A 80 -2.15 2.08 7.46
CA GLY A 80 -2.88 1.19 8.37
C GLY A 80 -1.98 0.69 9.50
N VAL A 81 -0.78 0.20 9.18
CA VAL A 81 0.21 -0.24 10.17
C VAL A 81 0.57 0.91 11.13
N GLY A 82 0.88 2.09 10.60
CA GLY A 82 1.22 3.25 11.44
C GLY A 82 0.08 3.68 12.37
N VAL A 83 -1.15 3.80 11.85
CA VAL A 83 -2.34 4.17 12.65
C VAL A 83 -2.62 3.12 13.71
N TYR A 84 -2.55 1.83 13.35
CA TYR A 84 -2.75 0.73 14.29
C TYR A 84 -1.71 0.75 15.41
N SER A 85 -0.43 0.92 15.08
CA SER A 85 0.67 0.94 16.04
C SER A 85 0.53 2.07 17.07
N VAL A 86 0.23 3.29 16.59
CA VAL A 86 -0.03 4.45 17.46
C VAL A 86 -1.28 4.23 18.30
N GLY A 87 -2.36 3.70 17.71
CA GLY A 87 -3.59 3.39 18.44
C GLY A 87 -3.37 2.38 19.56
N ALA A 88 -2.62 1.30 19.29
CA ALA A 88 -2.28 0.29 20.27
C ALA A 88 -1.40 0.84 21.40
N ALA A 89 -0.45 1.74 21.10
CA ALA A 89 0.39 2.38 22.10
C ALA A 89 -0.32 3.43 22.97
N LEU A 90 -1.52 3.87 22.56
CA LEU A 90 -2.35 4.81 23.31
C LEU A 90 -3.58 4.13 23.96
N ASP A 91 -3.80 2.83 23.74
CA ASP A 91 -4.89 2.08 24.35
C ASP A 91 -4.61 1.81 25.83
N MET A 92 -5.07 2.74 26.67
CA MET A 92 -4.91 2.70 28.12
C MET A 92 -5.50 1.43 28.76
N LYS A 93 -6.49 0.78 28.14
CA LYS A 93 -7.06 -0.47 28.64
C LYS A 93 -6.10 -1.63 28.38
N ALA A 94 -5.56 -1.74 27.17
CA ALA A 94 -4.56 -2.75 26.82
C ALA A 94 -3.24 -2.59 27.58
N ILE A 95 -2.81 -1.34 27.79
CA ILE A 95 -1.60 -0.99 28.55
C ILE A 95 -1.73 -1.35 30.04
N SER A 96 -2.91 -1.13 30.62
CA SER A 96 -3.16 -1.44 32.03
C SER A 96 -3.33 -2.94 32.28
N THR A 97 -3.81 -3.72 31.31
CA THR A 97 -3.93 -5.19 31.43
C THR A 97 -2.61 -5.92 31.19
N SER A 98 -1.76 -5.43 30.30
CA SER A 98 -0.45 -6.04 29.98
C SER A 98 0.61 -5.87 31.08
N SER A 99 0.35 -5.00 32.06
CA SER A 99 1.17 -4.83 33.26
C SER A 99 0.71 -5.70 34.45
N GLY A 100 -0.43 -6.38 34.34
CA GLY A 100 -1.03 -7.19 35.42
C GLY A 100 -0.50 -8.62 35.53
N GLY A 101 0.76 -8.77 35.96
CA GLY A 101 1.32 -10.06 36.38
C GLY A 101 1.44 -10.14 37.90
N PHE A 102 0.35 -10.42 38.62
CA PHE A 102 0.40 -10.73 40.05
C PHE A 102 0.87 -12.18 40.24
N GLY A 103 2.12 -12.36 40.67
CA GLY A 103 2.53 -13.60 41.33
C GLY A 103 1.81 -13.76 42.67
N PRO A 104 1.61 -14.99 43.18
CA PRO A 104 0.93 -15.20 44.46
C PRO A 104 1.77 -14.55 45.59
N GLY A 105 1.29 -13.43 46.14
CA GLY A 105 1.95 -12.70 47.24
C GLY A 105 2.20 -11.20 47.03
N GLY A 106 1.88 -10.62 45.88
CA GLY A 106 2.05 -9.17 45.65
C GLY A 106 0.97 -8.32 46.36
N VAL A 107 1.38 -7.27 47.07
CA VAL A 107 0.49 -6.25 47.64
C VAL A 107 -0.22 -5.49 46.52
N GLN A 108 -1.55 -5.42 46.57
CA GLN A 108 -2.33 -4.57 45.70
C GLN A 108 -2.18 -3.10 46.12
N THR A 109 -1.26 -2.38 45.47
CA THR A 109 -1.26 -0.92 45.54
C THR A 109 -2.35 -0.38 44.61
N SER A 110 -3.57 -0.34 45.14
CA SER A 110 -4.71 0.36 44.54
C SER A 110 -4.32 1.80 44.20
N GLY A 111 -4.37 2.18 42.93
CA GLY A 111 -4.52 3.58 42.52
C GLY A 111 -3.51 4.16 41.53
N THR A 112 -2.40 3.49 41.21
CA THR A 112 -1.43 3.99 40.21
C THR A 112 -1.20 2.97 39.10
N PRO A 113 -1.36 3.33 37.82
CA PRO A 113 -0.95 2.48 36.70
C PRO A 113 0.50 2.06 36.90
N GLN A 114 0.78 0.76 36.85
CA GLN A 114 2.12 0.24 37.03
C GLN A 114 3.06 0.85 35.99
N VAL A 115 4.08 1.57 36.46
CA VAL A 115 4.94 2.56 35.76
C VAL A 115 5.72 2.05 34.53
N GLY A 116 5.48 0.83 34.04
CA GLY A 116 6.21 0.23 32.91
C GLY A 116 5.40 -0.08 31.65
N GLY A 117 4.07 -0.21 31.73
CA GLY A 117 3.25 -0.65 30.59
C GLY A 117 3.27 0.33 29.42
N GLY A 118 3.09 1.63 29.71
CA GLY A 118 3.09 2.67 28.68
C GLY A 118 4.45 2.83 28.00
N LYS A 119 5.55 2.67 28.74
CA LYS A 119 6.91 2.72 28.18
C LYS A 119 7.13 1.59 27.16
N ARG A 120 6.76 0.35 27.51
CA ARG A 120 6.87 -0.80 26.61
C ARG A 120 5.99 -0.65 25.36
N ALA A 121 4.77 -0.13 25.53
CA ALA A 121 3.87 0.11 24.41
C ALA A 121 4.42 1.18 23.45
N ALA A 122 5.01 2.26 24.00
CA ALA A 122 5.69 3.28 23.21
C ALA A 122 6.92 2.74 22.47
N GLU A 123 7.75 1.92 23.12
CA GLU A 123 8.91 1.24 22.49
C GLU A 123 8.46 0.36 21.31
N ALA A 124 7.45 -0.50 21.51
CA ALA A 124 6.90 -1.33 20.45
C ALA A 124 6.32 -0.50 19.28
N CYS A 125 5.68 0.64 19.58
CA CYS A 125 5.20 1.54 18.55
C CYS A 125 6.35 2.16 17.74
N MET A 126 7.41 2.59 18.42
CA MET A 126 8.60 3.14 17.76
C MET A 126 9.27 2.11 16.86
N ASP A 127 9.38 0.84 17.29
CA ASP A 127 9.91 -0.25 16.47
C ASP A 127 9.11 -0.44 15.18
N GLU A 128 7.78 -0.37 15.26
CA GLU A 128 6.93 -0.52 14.08
C GLU A 128 7.00 0.70 13.15
N LEU A 129 6.99 1.92 13.71
CA LEU A 129 7.18 3.13 12.93
C LEU A 129 8.56 3.17 12.26
N HIS A 130 9.59 2.63 12.91
CA HIS A 130 10.93 2.51 12.36
C HIS A 130 10.98 1.60 11.12
N LYS A 131 10.06 0.64 10.98
CA LYS A 131 9.91 -0.15 9.74
C LYS A 131 9.11 0.60 8.68
N VAL A 132 8.01 1.25 9.08
CA VAL A 132 7.08 1.92 8.16
C VAL A 132 7.73 3.12 7.46
N VAL A 133 8.44 3.97 8.21
CA VAL A 133 8.96 5.24 7.68
C VAL A 133 9.97 5.03 6.54
N PRO A 134 11.00 4.17 6.67
CA PRO A 134 11.91 3.87 5.57
C PRO A 134 11.19 3.27 4.36
N ALA A 135 10.26 2.33 4.57
CA ALA A 135 9.51 1.72 3.48
C ALA A 135 8.76 2.78 2.65
N VAL A 136 8.00 3.67 3.32
CA VAL A 136 7.31 4.79 2.65
C VAL A 136 8.28 5.73 1.94
N TRP A 137 9.43 6.01 2.56
CA TRP A 137 10.48 6.82 1.94
C TRP A 137 11.03 6.21 0.65
N HIS A 138 11.31 4.91 0.62
CA HIS A 138 11.81 4.21 -0.56
C HIS A 138 10.77 4.21 -1.68
N LEU A 139 9.49 3.98 -1.37
CA LEU A 139 8.39 4.10 -2.32
C LEU A 139 8.31 5.51 -2.91
N GLN A 140 8.26 6.54 -2.06
CA GLN A 140 8.21 7.94 -2.49
C GLN A 140 9.40 8.31 -3.37
N THR A 141 10.60 7.82 -3.02
CA THR A 141 11.81 8.06 -3.79
C THR A 141 11.73 7.43 -5.19
N VAL A 142 11.24 6.19 -5.29
CA VAL A 142 11.03 5.53 -6.59
C VAL A 142 10.00 6.30 -7.41
N LEU A 143 8.86 6.65 -6.82
CA LEU A 143 7.80 7.39 -7.52
C LEU A 143 8.28 8.74 -8.06
N SER A 144 9.05 9.48 -7.26
CA SER A 144 9.53 10.83 -7.62
C SER A 144 10.73 10.85 -8.57
N LYS A 145 11.52 9.77 -8.65
CA LYS A 145 12.77 9.76 -9.43
C LYS A 145 12.74 8.82 -10.64
N LYS A 146 11.96 7.74 -10.60
CA LYS A 146 11.92 6.77 -11.69
C LYS A 146 10.88 7.16 -12.73
N ARG A 147 11.24 6.94 -14.00
CA ARG A 147 10.39 7.21 -15.16
C ARG A 147 9.75 5.92 -15.65
N VAL A 148 8.56 6.06 -16.22
CA VAL A 148 7.96 5.03 -17.05
C VAL A 148 8.80 4.87 -18.33
N PRO A 149 9.18 3.64 -18.72
CA PRO A 149 9.76 3.39 -20.04
C PRO A 149 8.86 3.92 -21.17
N PHE A 150 9.47 4.39 -22.26
CA PHE A 150 8.82 4.90 -23.49
C PHE A 150 8.03 6.22 -23.38
N LYS A 151 7.33 6.49 -22.28
CA LYS A 151 6.66 7.79 -22.05
C LYS A 151 7.60 8.87 -21.53
N GLN A 152 8.72 8.47 -20.91
CA GLN A 152 9.67 9.38 -20.21
C GLN A 152 9.04 10.25 -19.09
N VAL A 153 7.78 9.98 -18.72
CA VAL A 153 7.07 10.63 -17.62
C VAL A 153 7.43 9.96 -16.29
N LEU A 154 7.47 10.73 -15.20
CA LEU A 154 7.72 10.19 -13.85
C LEU A 154 6.53 9.33 -13.37
N PHE A 155 6.83 8.28 -12.61
CA PHE A 155 5.80 7.47 -11.95
C PHE A 155 4.85 8.31 -11.09
N LEU A 156 5.35 9.31 -10.36
CA LEU A 156 4.53 10.20 -9.55
C LEU A 156 3.47 10.95 -10.39
N HIS A 157 3.79 11.34 -11.62
CA HIS A 157 2.86 12.05 -12.49
C HIS A 157 1.73 11.13 -12.99
N GLU A 158 2.00 9.83 -13.20
CA GLU A 158 0.96 8.85 -13.50
C GLU A 158 0.01 8.62 -12.30
N VAL A 159 0.50 8.71 -11.07
CA VAL A 159 -0.37 8.68 -9.86
C VAL A 159 -1.25 9.93 -9.77
N TRP A 160 -0.71 11.10 -10.12
CA TRP A 160 -1.38 12.39 -9.89
C TRP A 160 -2.32 12.83 -11.02
N GLN A 161 -2.02 12.53 -12.28
CA GLN A 161 -2.77 13.06 -13.44
C GLN A 161 -4.24 12.66 -13.48
N VAL A 162 -4.60 11.48 -13.00
CA VAL A 162 -6.01 11.04 -12.97
C VAL A 162 -6.78 11.70 -11.83
N SER A 163 -6.10 12.06 -10.74
CA SER A 163 -6.71 12.81 -9.62
C SER A 163 -7.06 14.26 -9.99
N THR A 164 -6.62 14.75 -11.15
CA THR A 164 -6.98 16.06 -11.71
C THR A 164 -7.86 15.98 -12.96
N GLY A 165 -8.33 14.79 -13.32
CA GLY A 165 -9.30 14.60 -14.41
C GLY A 165 -10.68 15.21 -14.07
N PRO A 166 -11.56 15.41 -15.07
CA PRO A 166 -12.86 16.07 -14.89
C PRO A 166 -13.79 15.40 -13.85
N GLU A 167 -13.54 14.15 -13.48
CA GLU A 167 -14.25 13.44 -12.39
C GLU A 167 -13.93 13.99 -10.99
N ALA A 168 -12.72 14.54 -10.77
CA ALA A 168 -12.30 15.07 -9.47
C ALA A 168 -12.94 16.44 -9.13
N ARG A 169 -13.51 17.14 -10.12
CA ARG A 169 -14.20 18.42 -9.92
C ARG A 169 -15.59 18.30 -9.30
N GLN A 170 -16.13 17.09 -9.17
CA GLN A 170 -17.45 16.89 -8.56
C GLN A 170 -17.42 16.79 -7.03
N LEU A 171 -16.25 16.64 -6.39
CA LEU A 171 -16.15 16.45 -4.93
C LEU A 171 -15.78 17.69 -4.12
N THR A 172 -15.52 18.84 -4.77
CA THR A 172 -15.18 20.10 -4.06
C THR A 172 -16.28 21.16 -4.08
N GLY A 173 -17.46 20.85 -4.61
CA GLY A 173 -18.56 21.81 -4.73
C GLY A 173 -19.70 21.54 -3.78
N HIS A 174 -19.54 21.80 -2.48
CA HIS A 174 -20.60 22.28 -1.59
C HIS A 174 -19.97 22.73 -0.26
N ALA A 175 -19.27 23.87 -0.30
CA ALA A 175 -19.05 24.66 0.90
C ALA A 175 -20.34 25.42 1.18
N THR A 176 -21.03 25.00 2.25
CA THR A 176 -22.22 25.64 2.81
C THR A 176 -21.90 27.10 3.15
N ALA A 177 -22.61 28.03 2.52
CA ALA A 177 -22.63 29.42 2.96
C ALA A 177 -23.53 29.52 4.19
N ALA A 178 -22.96 30.02 5.30
CA ALA A 178 -23.67 30.57 6.44
C ALA A 178 -23.33 32.07 6.51
#